data_AF-A0A6B3TNM8-F1
#
_entry.id   AF-A0A6B3TNM8-F1
#
_cell.length_a   1.000
_cell.length_b   1.000
_cell.length_c   1.000
_cell.angle_alpha   90.00
_cell.angle_beta   90.00
_cell.angle_gamma   90.00
#
_symmetry.space_group_name_H-M   'P 1'
#
loop_
_entity.id
_entity.type
_entity.pdbx_description
1 polymer ?
#
loop_
_entity_poly.entity_id
_entity_poly.type
_entity_poly.pdbx_seq_one_letter_code
_entity_poly.pdbx_strand_id
1 'polypeptide(L)'
;MALLQEELEQAAKNVGEINNVKDLQNHLITLSLQKLEFKGEQYHKFIPQGTADVARIQVTKANLQYLHNQAVKLNAPAEFVKIIDKWKQGDFSDMLNDYALIREVKPEESTAIKMRTEEEEQEYIKHFFGDKGLEIHNRDWK
;
A
#
# COMPACT_ATOMS: atom_id res chain seq x y z
N MET A 1 -14.44 -2.70 15.14
CA MET A 1 -15.57 -1.96 14.56
C MET A 1 -15.65 -2.30 13.08
N ALA A 2 -16.82 -2.59 12.54
CA ALA A 2 -16.97 -2.75 11.09
C ALA A 2 -16.80 -1.38 10.42
N LEU A 3 -16.14 -1.33 9.25
CA LEU A 3 -15.97 -0.10 8.48
C LEU A 3 -17.33 0.42 8.00
N LEU A 4 -17.52 1.73 8.02
CA LEU A 4 -18.75 2.35 7.51
C LEU A 4 -18.77 2.29 5.98
N GLN A 5 -19.98 2.20 5.40
CA GLN A 5 -20.17 2.19 3.94
C GLN A 5 -19.52 3.42 3.26
N GLU A 6 -19.62 4.58 3.89
CA GLU A 6 -18.99 5.83 3.42
C GLU A 6 -17.46 5.73 3.36
N GLU A 7 -16.83 5.01 4.29
CA GLU A 7 -15.38 4.82 4.28
C GLU A 7 -14.94 3.93 3.11
N LEU A 8 -15.76 2.93 2.74
CA LEU A 8 -15.51 2.08 1.58
C LEU A 8 -15.74 2.81 0.25
N GLU A 9 -16.73 3.69 0.18
CA GLU A 9 -16.96 4.54 -1.00
C GLU A 9 -15.82 5.56 -1.18
N GLN A 10 -15.33 6.15 -0.09
CA GLN A 10 -14.18 7.03 -0.15
C GLN A 10 -12.90 6.25 -0.51
N ALA A 11 -12.74 5.02 -0.01
CA ALA A 11 -11.64 4.14 -0.40
C ALA A 11 -11.66 3.84 -1.91
N ALA A 12 -12.84 3.56 -2.48
CA ALA A 12 -12.98 3.36 -3.92
C ALA A 12 -12.53 4.59 -4.73
N LYS A 13 -12.86 5.80 -4.27
CA LYS A 13 -12.40 7.06 -4.89
C LYS A 13 -10.90 7.27 -4.74
N ASN A 14 -10.35 6.94 -3.57
CA ASN A 14 -8.92 7.12 -3.27
C ASN A 14 -8.04 6.13 -4.05
N VAL A 15 -8.48 4.87 -4.14
CA VAL A 15 -7.75 3.80 -4.83
C VAL A 15 -7.93 3.91 -6.35
N GLY A 16 -9.13 4.26 -6.80
CA GLY A 16 -9.50 4.27 -8.20
C GLY A 16 -10.00 2.92 -8.69
N GLU A 17 -10.15 2.80 -10.01
CA GLU A 17 -10.64 1.58 -10.65
C GLU A 17 -9.58 0.48 -10.67
N ILE A 18 -10.01 -0.75 -10.35
CA ILE A 18 -9.19 -1.96 -10.45
C ILE A 18 -9.88 -2.90 -11.43
N ASN A 19 -9.37 -2.97 -12.66
CA ASN A 19 -10.01 -3.70 -13.74
C ASN A 19 -9.44 -5.12 -13.90
N ASN A 20 -8.22 -5.36 -13.41
CA ASN A 20 -7.55 -6.64 -13.52
C ASN A 20 -6.51 -6.85 -12.39
N VAL A 21 -5.92 -8.05 -12.32
CA VAL A 21 -4.93 -8.41 -11.29
C VAL A 21 -3.65 -7.55 -11.38
N LYS A 22 -3.28 -7.06 -12.57
CA LYS A 22 -2.11 -6.19 -12.73
C LYS A 22 -2.34 -4.81 -12.10
N ASP A 23 -3.55 -4.26 -12.21
CA ASP A 23 -3.93 -3.02 -11.52
C ASP A 23 -3.83 -3.21 -10.01
N LEU A 24 -4.39 -4.32 -9.49
CA LEU A 24 -4.28 -4.67 -8.08
C LEU A 24 -2.82 -4.76 -7.62
N GLN A 25 -1.96 -5.46 -8.39
CA GLN A 25 -0.53 -5.57 -8.11
C GLN A 25 0.15 -4.19 -8.03
N ASN A 26 -0.18 -3.28 -8.96
CA ASN A 26 0.35 -1.92 -8.96
C ASN A 26 -0.09 -1.11 -7.72
N HIS A 27 -1.33 -1.28 -7.26
CA HIS A 27 -1.81 -0.65 -6.04
C HIS A 27 -1.12 -1.19 -4.79
N LEU A 28 -0.87 -2.51 -4.71
CA LEU A 28 -0.11 -3.12 -3.61
C LEU A 28 1.33 -2.61 -3.56
N ILE A 29 1.99 -2.53 -4.72
CA ILE A 29 3.33 -1.91 -4.87
C ILE A 29 3.31 -0.47 -4.34
N THR A 30 2.29 0.29 -4.71
CA THR A 30 2.17 1.71 -4.35
C THR A 30 1.93 1.91 -2.85
N LEU A 31 1.16 1.01 -2.22
CA LEU A 31 0.99 1.01 -0.76
C LEU A 31 2.29 0.71 -0.03
N SER A 32 3.10 -0.21 -0.55
CA SER A 32 4.42 -0.50 0.03
C SER A 32 5.32 0.74 0.05
N LEU A 33 5.11 1.69 -0.87
CA LEU A 33 5.86 2.95 -0.90
C LEU A 33 5.64 3.81 0.34
N GLN A 34 4.63 3.59 1.18
CA GLN A 34 4.50 4.30 2.47
C GLN A 34 5.38 3.68 3.57
N LYS A 35 5.58 2.35 3.53
CA LYS A 35 6.32 1.61 4.56
C LYS A 35 7.80 1.39 4.23
N LEU A 36 8.16 1.40 2.95
CA LEU A 36 9.49 1.08 2.46
C LEU A 36 10.17 2.29 1.83
N GLU A 37 11.43 2.53 2.15
CA GLU A 37 12.29 3.47 1.44
C GLU A 37 12.94 2.80 0.23
N PHE A 38 13.00 3.49 -0.90
CA PHE A 38 13.54 2.97 -2.16
C PHE A 38 14.81 3.66 -2.64
N LYS A 39 15.61 2.92 -3.41
CA LYS A 39 16.82 3.46 -4.03
C LYS A 39 16.47 4.54 -5.05
N GLY A 40 16.93 5.76 -4.78
CA GLY A 40 16.66 6.93 -5.62
C GLY A 40 15.41 7.72 -5.23
N GLU A 41 14.80 7.43 -4.08
CA GLU A 41 13.59 8.11 -3.57
C GLU A 41 13.83 9.48 -2.91
N GLN A 42 15.05 10.02 -3.01
CA GLN A 42 15.48 11.26 -2.34
C GLN A 42 14.57 12.49 -2.58
N TYR A 43 13.69 12.46 -3.59
CA TYR A 43 12.79 13.55 -3.93
C TYR A 43 11.30 13.16 -3.93
N HIS A 44 10.91 12.03 -3.34
CA HIS A 44 9.51 11.56 -3.33
C HIS A 44 8.89 11.35 -4.75
N LYS A 45 9.74 11.30 -5.79
CA LYS A 45 9.35 11.06 -7.19
C LYS A 45 9.59 9.62 -7.65
N PHE A 46 9.95 8.73 -6.73
CA PHE A 46 10.30 7.36 -7.08
C PHE A 46 9.07 6.53 -7.43
N ILE A 47 8.98 6.10 -8.68
CA ILE A 47 8.04 5.07 -9.12
C ILE A 47 8.89 3.86 -9.52
N PRO A 48 8.68 2.66 -8.92
CA PRO A 48 9.43 1.48 -9.31
C PRO A 48 9.35 1.22 -10.81
N GLN A 49 10.48 0.84 -11.43
CA GLN A 49 10.51 0.53 -12.86
C GLN A 49 9.52 -0.60 -13.19
N GLY A 50 8.75 -0.43 -14.27
CA GLY A 50 7.72 -1.38 -14.69
C GLY A 50 6.40 -1.29 -13.93
N THR A 51 6.26 -0.33 -13.00
CA THR A 51 4.99 0.06 -12.40
C THR A 51 4.40 1.24 -13.17
N ALA A 52 3.11 1.20 -13.47
CA ALA A 52 2.41 2.34 -14.06
C ALA A 52 2.49 3.56 -13.12
N ASP A 53 2.38 4.78 -13.65
CA ASP A 53 2.23 5.98 -12.84
C ASP A 53 0.83 6.01 -12.23
N VAL A 54 0.64 5.24 -11.15
CA VAL A 54 -0.59 5.18 -10.37
C VAL A 54 -0.51 6.17 -9.22
N ALA A 55 -1.63 6.84 -8.95
CA ALA A 55 -1.75 7.77 -7.84
C ALA A 55 -1.31 7.11 -6.52
N ARG A 56 -0.62 7.86 -5.66
CA ARG A 56 -0.20 7.38 -4.33
C ARG A 56 -1.43 7.05 -3.51
N ILE A 57 -1.45 5.85 -2.94
CA ILE A 57 -2.51 5.40 -2.03
C ILE A 57 -1.93 5.30 -0.63
N GLN A 58 -2.69 5.80 0.34
CA GLN A 58 -2.32 5.69 1.74
C GLN A 58 -2.69 4.31 2.31
N VAL A 59 -1.82 3.74 3.14
CA VAL A 59 -2.10 2.53 3.93
C VAL A 59 -3.11 2.87 5.02
N THR A 60 -4.38 2.56 4.78
CA THR A 60 -5.51 2.74 5.71
C THR A 60 -6.34 1.47 5.78
N LYS A 61 -7.08 1.26 6.87
CA LYS A 61 -7.95 0.08 7.03
C LYS A 61 -9.00 0.03 5.92
N ALA A 62 -9.56 1.17 5.54
CA ALA A 62 -10.57 1.28 4.49
C ALA A 62 -10.00 0.92 3.10
N ASN A 63 -8.83 1.47 2.74
CA ASN A 63 -8.20 1.18 1.45
C ASN A 63 -7.81 -0.30 1.34
N LEU A 64 -7.26 -0.88 2.42
CA LEU A 64 -6.91 -2.31 2.44
C LEU A 64 -8.15 -3.22 2.38
N GLN A 65 -9.25 -2.85 3.04
CA GLN A 65 -10.50 -3.61 2.92
C GLN A 65 -11.07 -3.53 1.49
N TYR A 66 -11.02 -2.36 0.85
CA TYR A 66 -11.42 -2.21 -0.54
C TYR A 66 -10.58 -3.10 -1.46
N LEU A 67 -9.26 -3.07 -1.33
CA LEU A 67 -8.33 -3.91 -2.11
C LEU A 67 -8.57 -5.40 -1.87
N HIS A 68 -8.82 -5.81 -0.64
CA HIS A 68 -9.19 -7.20 -0.32
C HIS A 68 -10.45 -7.62 -1.10
N ASN A 69 -11.49 -6.79 -1.09
CA ASN A 69 -12.73 -7.08 -1.80
C ASN A 69 -12.50 -7.19 -3.32
N GLN A 70 -11.65 -6.34 -3.89
CA GLN A 70 -11.27 -6.43 -5.31
C GLN A 70 -10.45 -7.69 -5.61
N ALA A 71 -9.51 -8.06 -4.73
CA ALA A 71 -8.71 -9.28 -4.88
C ALA A 71 -9.59 -10.54 -4.95
N VAL A 72 -10.61 -10.63 -4.08
CA VAL A 72 -11.60 -11.72 -4.10
C VAL A 72 -12.42 -11.69 -5.39
N LYS A 73 -12.93 -10.52 -5.78
CA LYS A 73 -13.76 -10.36 -6.99
C LYS A 73 -13.01 -10.75 -8.27
N LEU A 74 -11.72 -10.43 -8.34
CA LEU A 74 -10.86 -10.70 -9.50
C LEU A 74 -10.27 -12.11 -9.50
N ASN A 75 -10.53 -12.92 -8.46
CA ASN A 75 -9.88 -14.21 -8.24
C ASN A 75 -8.33 -14.09 -8.33
N ALA A 76 -7.79 -13.09 -7.63
CA ALA A 76 -6.36 -12.81 -7.60
C ALA A 76 -5.56 -13.94 -6.93
N PRO A 77 -4.21 -14.01 -7.14
CA PRO A 77 -3.36 -14.98 -6.47
C PRO A 77 -3.57 -15.00 -4.94
N ALA A 78 -3.56 -16.20 -4.35
CA ALA A 78 -3.81 -16.39 -2.93
C ALA A 78 -2.80 -15.63 -2.05
N GLU A 79 -1.57 -15.48 -2.54
CA GLU A 79 -0.49 -14.71 -1.93
C GLU A 79 -0.88 -13.24 -1.74
N PHE A 80 -1.54 -12.62 -2.74
CA PHE A 80 -1.95 -11.22 -2.63
C PHE A 80 -3.04 -11.06 -1.57
N VAL A 81 -4.01 -11.98 -1.52
CA VAL A 81 -5.06 -11.96 -0.48
C VAL A 81 -4.45 -12.10 0.91
N LYS A 82 -3.53 -13.05 1.10
CA LYS A 82 -2.82 -13.26 2.38
C LYS A 82 -2.04 -12.01 2.82
N ILE A 83 -1.32 -11.38 1.90
CA ILE A 83 -0.58 -10.15 2.19
C ILE A 83 -1.53 -9.02 2.61
N ILE A 84 -2.63 -8.82 1.88
CA ILE A 84 -3.62 -7.79 2.22
C ILE A 84 -4.25 -8.08 3.59
N ASP A 85 -4.60 -9.33 3.90
CA ASP A 85 -5.18 -9.70 5.20
C ASP A 85 -4.21 -9.48 6.37
N LYS A 86 -2.93 -9.78 6.16
CA LYS A 86 -1.87 -9.46 7.13
C LYS A 86 -1.78 -7.95 7.36
N TRP A 87 -1.73 -7.15 6.30
CA TRP A 87 -1.67 -5.68 6.40
C TRP A 87 -2.93 -5.09 7.05
N LYS A 88 -4.12 -5.66 6.82
CA LYS A 88 -5.37 -5.25 7.48
C LYS A 88 -5.33 -5.42 9.00
N GLN A 89 -4.54 -6.37 9.49
CA GLN A 89 -4.34 -6.59 10.92
C GLN A 89 -3.29 -5.64 11.53
N GLY A 90 -2.68 -4.78 10.72
CA GLY A 90 -1.61 -3.88 11.13
C GLY A 90 -0.24 -4.57 11.20
N ASP A 91 -0.12 -5.80 10.71
CA ASP A 91 1.17 -6.48 10.63
C ASP A 91 1.92 -6.06 9.37
N PHE A 92 2.87 -5.14 9.57
CA PHE A 92 3.79 -4.64 8.55
C PHE A 92 5.24 -5.08 8.82
N SER A 93 5.45 -6.11 9.64
CA SER A 93 6.79 -6.53 10.07
C SER A 93 7.67 -7.07 8.93
N ASP A 94 7.06 -7.60 7.87
CA ASP A 94 7.75 -8.26 6.76
C ASP A 94 7.52 -7.58 5.39
N MET A 95 7.32 -6.26 5.39
CA MET A 95 6.97 -5.53 4.16
C MET A 95 7.99 -5.71 3.02
N LEU A 96 9.27 -5.92 3.32
CA LEU A 96 10.30 -6.16 2.30
C LEU A 96 10.02 -7.45 1.52
N ASN A 97 9.71 -8.55 2.22
CA ASN A 97 9.38 -9.82 1.57
C ASN A 97 8.00 -9.76 0.93
N ASP A 98 7.02 -9.13 1.59
CA ASP A 98 5.69 -8.93 1.00
C ASP A 98 5.81 -8.18 -0.35
N TYR A 99 6.61 -7.11 -0.40
CA TYR A 99 6.88 -6.35 -1.62
C TYR A 99 7.58 -7.18 -2.69
N ALA A 100 8.60 -7.96 -2.33
CA ALA A 100 9.32 -8.82 -3.27
C ALA A 100 8.39 -9.87 -3.90
N LEU A 101 7.51 -10.49 -3.09
CA LEU A 101 6.48 -11.42 -3.55
C LEU A 101 5.48 -10.73 -4.49
N ILE A 102 5.00 -9.54 -4.13
CA ILE A 102 4.11 -8.76 -5.00
C ILE A 102 4.79 -8.43 -6.33
N ARG A 103 6.08 -8.10 -6.32
CA ARG A 103 6.87 -7.75 -7.52
C ARG A 103 7.34 -8.95 -8.33
N GLU A 104 7.18 -10.17 -7.81
CA GLU A 104 7.71 -11.40 -8.38
C GLU A 104 9.24 -11.32 -8.61
N VAL A 105 9.95 -10.69 -7.66
CA VAL A 105 11.43 -10.59 -7.66
C VAL A 105 11.98 -11.26 -6.41
N LYS A 106 13.28 -11.60 -6.44
CA LYS A 106 13.93 -12.06 -5.21
C LYS A 106 14.11 -10.89 -4.23
N PRO A 107 14.10 -11.12 -2.91
CA PRO A 107 14.33 -10.05 -1.93
C PRO A 107 15.63 -9.27 -2.17
N GLU A 108 16.72 -9.96 -2.55
CA GLU A 108 18.01 -9.34 -2.89
C GLU A 108 18.00 -8.50 -4.18
N GLU A 109 17.00 -8.71 -5.04
CA GLU A 109 16.78 -7.96 -6.29
C GLU A 109 15.78 -6.79 -6.09
N SER A 110 15.23 -6.65 -4.88
CA SER A 110 14.30 -5.58 -4.53
C SER A 110 14.96 -4.22 -4.66
N THR A 111 14.21 -3.26 -5.20
CA THR A 111 14.60 -1.84 -5.22
C THR A 111 14.37 -1.14 -3.87
N ALA A 112 13.64 -1.78 -2.96
CA ALA A 112 13.45 -1.29 -1.59
C ALA A 112 14.73 -1.49 -0.78
N ILE A 113 15.17 -0.42 -0.10
CA ILE A 113 16.40 -0.41 0.70
C ILE A 113 16.11 -0.88 2.12
N LYS A 114 15.09 -0.31 2.75
CA LYS A 114 14.76 -0.58 4.15
C LYS A 114 13.30 -0.29 4.47
N MET A 115 12.88 -0.78 5.64
CA MET A 115 11.71 -0.25 6.33
C MET A 115 11.94 1.20 6.71
N ARG A 116 10.95 2.06 6.49
CA ARG A 116 10.95 3.40 7.10
C ARG A 116 10.81 3.27 8.62
N THR A 117 11.48 4.15 9.32
CA THR A 117 11.20 4.45 10.72
C THR A 117 9.82 5.10 10.85
N GLU A 118 9.31 5.19 12.07
CA GLU A 118 8.01 5.83 12.31
C GLU A 118 8.03 7.29 11.87
N GLU A 119 9.12 8.02 12.16
CA GLU A 119 9.29 9.41 11.77
C GLU A 119 9.33 9.57 10.25
N GLU A 120 10.10 8.72 9.55
CA GLU A 120 10.19 8.74 8.07
C GLU A 120 8.84 8.40 7.42
N GLU A 121 8.06 7.48 8.00
CA GLU A 121 6.70 7.19 7.52
C GLU A 121 5.76 8.38 7.75
N GLN A 122 5.82 9.05 8.89
CA GLN A 122 5.00 10.24 9.16
C GLN A 122 5.33 11.38 8.19
N GLU A 123 6.61 11.60 7.90
CA GLU A 123 7.05 12.58 6.89
C GLU A 123 6.51 12.24 5.50
N TYR A 124 6.61 10.97 5.09
CA TYR A 124 6.04 10.49 3.83
C TYR A 124 4.53 10.77 3.77
N ILE A 125 3.80 10.39 4.82
CA ILE A 125 2.34 10.58 4.87
C ILE A 125 1.99 12.06 4.78
N LYS A 126 2.67 12.91 5.55
CA LYS A 126 2.42 14.34 5.55
C LYS A 126 2.72 14.97 4.19
N HIS A 127 3.77 14.51 3.51
CA HIS A 127 4.11 14.98 2.17
C HIS A 127 3.02 14.70 1.13
N PHE A 128 2.48 13.47 1.10
CA PHE A 128 1.53 13.06 0.06
C PHE A 128 0.05 13.25 0.42
N PHE A 129 -0.28 13.23 1.71
CA PHE A 129 -1.66 13.20 2.19
C PHE A 129 -1.97 14.32 3.20
N GLY A 130 -0.97 15.15 3.55
CA GLY A 130 -1.12 16.25 4.49
C GLY A 130 -1.42 15.82 5.93
N ASP A 131 -1.77 16.79 6.77
CA ASP A 131 -2.07 16.52 8.19
C ASP A 131 -3.30 15.61 8.35
N LYS A 132 -4.29 15.72 7.47
CA LYS A 132 -5.45 14.82 7.45
C LYS A 132 -5.05 13.36 7.21
N GLY A 133 -4.07 13.11 6.34
CA GLY A 133 -3.52 11.77 6.16
C GLY A 133 -2.89 11.24 7.44
N LEU A 134 -2.12 12.09 8.14
CA LEU A 134 -1.48 11.71 9.40
C LEU A 134 -2.51 11.41 10.51
N GLU A 135 -3.60 12.18 10.59
CA GLU A 135 -4.72 11.92 11.49
C GLU A 135 -5.35 10.53 11.23
N ILE A 136 -5.62 10.20 9.96
CA ILE A 136 -6.18 8.90 9.57
C ILE A 136 -5.21 7.77 9.92
N HIS A 137 -3.91 7.96 9.67
CA HIS A 137 -2.90 6.96 9.99
C HIS A 137 -2.86 6.67 11.50
N ASN A 138 -2.83 7.72 12.33
CA ASN A 138 -2.82 7.56 13.77
C ASN A 138 -4.10 6.87 14.27
N ARG A 139 -5.27 7.26 13.74
CA ARG A 139 -6.55 6.62 14.08
C ARG A 139 -6.58 5.12 13.72
N ASP A 140 -6.01 4.77 12.58
CA ASP A 140 -6.09 3.40 12.08
C ASP A 140 -5.05 2.48 12.71
N TRP A 141 -3.86 2.99 13.05
CA TRP A 141 -2.68 2.17 13.35
C TRP A 141 -1.98 2.45 14.68
N LYS A 142 -2.40 3.49 15.43
CA LYS A 142 -1.92 3.77 16.79
C LYS A 142 -3.04 3.62 17.81
#